data_AF-A0A2N6BS24-F1
#
_entry.id   AF-A0A2N6BS24-F1
#
_cell.length_a   1.000
_cell.length_b   1.000
_cell.length_c   1.000
_cell.angle_alpha   90.00
_cell.angle_beta   90.00
_cell.angle_gamma   90.00
#
_symmetry.space_group_name_H-M   'P 1'
#
loop_
_entity.id
_entity.type
_entity.pdbx_description
1 polymer ?
#
loop_
_entity_poly.entity_id
_entity_poly.type
_entity_poly.pdbx_seq_one_letter_code
_entity_poly.pdbx_strand_id
1 'polypeptide(L)'
;MPYRGDPRNLFLARAGLFVALAATLQAVESLIPSPAPWLRLGLGNALVLAALILWGFRGGFLVATGKVLLGSLIAGRLISHLFLFSLSGTYSSLFMMALAMALLPRMGYVGLSTLGAVAHSLAGLAVASVILMGPAVWSLAVAVLPAAVLSGAVTGVAAWYLVKLSGGRVKALPVEGEDIRG
;
A
#
# COMPACT_ATOMS: atom_id res chain seq x y z
N MET A 1 4.64 -34.75 7.71
CA MET A 1 3.88 -34.22 8.87
C MET A 1 3.33 -32.85 8.50
N PRO A 2 2.00 -32.63 8.46
CA PRO A 2 1.49 -31.28 8.31
C PRO A 2 1.81 -30.48 9.59
N TYR A 3 2.51 -29.36 9.43
CA TYR A 3 2.86 -28.44 10.50
C TYR A 3 1.57 -27.91 11.17
N ARG A 4 1.29 -28.35 12.39
CA ARG A 4 0.15 -27.88 13.22
C ARG A 4 0.59 -26.65 14.02
N GLY A 5 0.95 -25.59 13.32
CA GLY A 5 1.27 -24.30 13.95
C GLY A 5 -0.01 -23.58 14.37
N ASP A 6 0.03 -22.87 15.50
CA ASP A 6 -1.07 -22.00 15.90
C ASP A 6 -1.46 -21.05 14.76
N PRO A 7 -2.76 -20.85 14.49
CA PRO A 7 -3.24 -19.98 13.40
C PRO A 7 -2.69 -18.55 13.51
N ARG A 8 -2.40 -18.10 14.74
CA ARG A 8 -1.78 -16.82 15.06
C ARG A 8 -0.35 -16.72 14.54
N ASN A 9 0.47 -17.76 14.74
CA ASN A 9 1.88 -17.77 14.32
C ASN A 9 1.97 -17.77 12.78
N LEU A 10 1.05 -18.48 12.11
CA LEU A 10 1.00 -18.52 10.65
C LEU A 10 0.55 -17.16 10.06
N PHE A 11 -0.39 -16.47 10.71
CA PHE A 11 -0.75 -15.11 10.33
C PHE A 11 0.45 -14.16 10.45
N LEU A 12 1.12 -14.16 11.61
CA LEU A 12 2.28 -13.30 11.86
C LEU A 12 3.42 -13.55 10.86
N ALA A 13 3.72 -14.82 10.56
CA ALA A 13 4.74 -15.18 9.58
C ALA A 13 4.40 -14.65 8.17
N ARG A 14 3.14 -14.77 7.75
CA ARG A 14 2.68 -14.26 6.44
C ARG A 14 2.66 -12.74 6.39
N ALA A 15 2.18 -12.10 7.45
CA ALA A 15 2.18 -10.65 7.56
C ALA A 15 3.60 -10.09 7.54
N GLY A 16 4.54 -10.74 8.25
CA GLY A 16 5.97 -10.40 8.21
C GLY A 16 6.57 -10.54 6.81
N LEU A 17 6.22 -11.60 6.08
CA LEU A 17 6.65 -11.77 4.68
C LEU A 17 6.11 -10.66 3.77
N PHE A 18 4.83 -10.31 3.91
CA PHE A 18 4.21 -9.21 3.15
C PHE A 18 4.87 -7.87 3.46
N VAL A 19 5.13 -7.58 4.75
CA VAL A 19 5.86 -6.39 5.20
C VAL A 19 7.25 -6.34 4.58
N ALA A 20 8.02 -7.44 4.65
CA ALA A 20 9.36 -7.51 4.09
C ALA A 20 9.37 -7.30 2.58
N LEU A 21 8.48 -7.96 1.84
CA LEU A 21 8.34 -7.78 0.38
C LEU A 21 7.94 -6.34 0.03
N ALA A 22 6.97 -5.77 0.77
CA ALA A 22 6.50 -4.41 0.55
C ALA A 22 7.61 -3.37 0.80
N ALA A 23 8.40 -3.56 1.87
CA ALA A 23 9.53 -2.71 2.20
C ALA A 23 10.66 -2.81 1.15
N THR A 24 10.99 -4.03 0.71
CA THR A 24 11.99 -4.26 -0.34
C THR A 24 11.55 -3.62 -1.66
N LEU A 25 10.30 -3.80 -2.08
CA LEU A 25 9.77 -3.15 -3.28
C LEU A 25 9.82 -1.63 -3.15
N GLN A 26 9.47 -1.06 -2.00
CA GLN A 26 9.59 0.38 -1.75
C GLN A 26 11.05 0.86 -1.82
N ALA A 27 12.00 0.08 -1.30
CA ALA A 27 13.41 0.40 -1.34
C ALA A 27 13.94 0.35 -2.78
N VAL A 28 13.64 -0.71 -3.53
CA VAL A 28 13.99 -0.83 -4.96
C VAL A 28 13.40 0.33 -5.76
N GLU A 29 12.15 0.67 -5.51
CA GLU A 29 11.48 1.80 -6.17
C GLU A 29 12.16 3.14 -5.87
N SER A 30 12.77 3.29 -4.68
CA SER A 30 13.53 4.49 -4.35
C SER A 30 14.89 4.61 -5.04
N LEU A 31 15.38 3.51 -5.63
CA LEU A 31 16.59 3.49 -6.45
C LEU A 31 16.30 3.82 -7.92
N ILE A 32 15.04 3.69 -8.35
CA ILE A 32 14.64 4.04 -9.72
C ILE A 32 14.64 5.57 -9.82
N PRO A 33 15.40 6.15 -10.76
CA PRO A 33 15.38 7.60 -10.99
C PRO A 33 13.98 8.01 -11.46
N SER A 34 13.25 8.66 -10.56
CA SER A 34 11.93 9.21 -10.85
C SER A 34 12.08 10.66 -11.33
N PRO A 35 11.26 11.13 -12.29
CA PRO A 35 11.26 12.53 -12.71
C PRO A 35 11.01 13.51 -11.56
N ALA A 36 10.44 13.03 -10.45
CA ALA A 36 10.34 13.79 -9.20
C ALA A 36 10.66 12.90 -7.99
N PRO A 37 11.50 13.34 -7.03
CA PRO A 37 11.87 12.58 -5.84
C PRO A 37 10.69 12.08 -4.98
N TRP A 38 9.55 12.77 -5.06
CA TRP A 38 8.30 12.42 -4.37
C TRP A 38 7.34 11.59 -5.21
N LEU A 39 7.53 11.49 -6.53
CA LEU A 39 6.68 10.70 -7.40
C LEU A 39 7.13 9.24 -7.35
N ARG A 40 6.23 8.38 -6.86
CA ARG A 40 6.46 6.96 -6.67
C ARG A 40 5.41 6.17 -7.46
N LEU A 41 5.84 5.09 -8.10
CA LEU A 41 5.03 4.08 -8.78
C LEU A 41 4.07 3.37 -7.81
N GLY A 42 4.42 3.25 -6.53
CA GLY A 42 3.57 2.60 -5.53
C GLY A 42 3.62 1.07 -5.60
N LEU A 43 4.74 0.48 -6.03
CA LEU A 43 4.91 -0.98 -6.12
C LEU A 43 4.63 -1.67 -4.78
N GLY A 44 5.15 -1.10 -3.69
CA GLY A 44 4.87 -1.64 -2.37
C GLY A 44 3.40 -1.49 -1.92
N ASN A 45 2.60 -0.60 -2.54
CA ASN A 45 1.17 -0.48 -2.22
C ASN A 45 0.36 -1.65 -2.80
N ALA A 46 0.87 -2.38 -3.80
CA ALA A 46 0.23 -3.62 -4.28
C ALA A 46 0.11 -4.66 -3.15
N LEU A 47 1.14 -4.77 -2.30
CA LEU A 47 1.16 -5.67 -1.16
C LEU A 47 0.23 -5.19 -0.04
N VAL A 48 0.11 -3.87 0.14
CA VAL A 48 -0.86 -3.26 1.06
C VAL A 48 -2.29 -3.58 0.62
N LEU A 49 -2.61 -3.42 -0.67
CA LEU A 49 -3.91 -3.77 -1.22
C LEU A 49 -4.19 -5.28 -1.09
N ALA A 50 -3.20 -6.13 -1.40
CA ALA A 50 -3.36 -7.57 -1.25
C ALA A 50 -3.62 -7.97 0.22
N ALA A 51 -2.89 -7.37 1.17
CA ALA A 51 -3.12 -7.58 2.61
C ALA A 51 -4.48 -7.06 3.07
N LEU A 52 -4.91 -5.90 2.55
CA LEU A 52 -6.21 -5.31 2.81
C LEU A 52 -7.35 -6.24 2.35
N ILE A 53 -7.20 -6.91 1.22
CA ILE A 53 -8.20 -7.85 0.69
C ILE A 53 -8.17 -9.20 1.41
N LEU A 54 -6.99 -9.68 1.81
CA LEU A 54 -6.84 -10.98 2.47
C LEU A 54 -7.18 -10.95 3.97
N TRP A 55 -6.87 -9.87 4.66
CA TRP A 55 -6.92 -9.76 6.13
C TRP A 55 -7.66 -8.50 6.61
N GLY A 56 -8.37 -7.81 5.72
CA GLY A 56 -9.11 -6.60 6.05
C GLY A 56 -8.22 -5.41 6.40
N PHE A 57 -8.85 -4.37 6.96
CA PHE A 57 -8.18 -3.10 7.29
C PHE A 57 -7.00 -3.29 8.23
N ARG A 58 -7.13 -4.17 9.23
CA ARG A 58 -6.06 -4.43 10.23
C ARG A 58 -4.80 -4.99 9.57
N GLY A 59 -4.94 -5.95 8.66
CA GLY A 59 -3.80 -6.51 7.93
C GLY A 59 -3.19 -5.51 6.96
N GLY A 60 -4.01 -4.76 6.23
CA GLY A 60 -3.55 -3.68 5.36
C GLY A 60 -2.77 -2.60 6.12
N PHE A 61 -3.27 -2.18 7.29
CA PHE A 61 -2.61 -1.20 8.16
C PHE A 61 -1.26 -1.69 8.69
N LEU A 62 -1.18 -2.95 9.12
CA LEU A 62 0.05 -3.55 9.62
C LEU A 62 1.12 -3.62 8.51
N VAL A 63 0.73 -4.03 7.30
CA VAL A 63 1.64 -4.09 6.14
C VAL A 63 2.06 -2.68 5.72
N ALA A 64 1.13 -1.73 5.66
CA ALA A 64 1.42 -0.33 5.34
C ALA A 64 2.42 0.29 6.30
N THR A 65 2.19 0.13 7.61
CA THR A 65 3.06 0.68 8.66
C THR A 65 4.44 0.03 8.64
N GLY A 66 4.49 -1.31 8.61
CA GLY A 66 5.75 -2.05 8.56
C GLY A 66 6.56 -1.72 7.31
N LYS A 67 5.90 -1.62 6.16
CA LYS A 67 6.50 -1.19 4.88
C LYS A 67 7.18 0.17 5.03
N VAL A 68 6.46 1.18 5.53
CA VAL A 68 6.99 2.56 5.62
C VAL A 68 8.14 2.63 6.62
N LEU A 69 8.01 2.01 7.80
CA LEU A 69 9.06 1.99 8.81
C LEU A 69 10.33 1.30 8.31
N LEU A 70 10.21 0.07 7.79
CA LEU A 70 11.36 -0.68 7.30
C LEU A 70 11.95 -0.05 6.03
N GLY A 71 11.10 0.38 5.09
CA GLY A 71 11.54 1.02 3.85
C GLY A 71 12.32 2.31 4.12
N SER A 72 11.85 3.14 5.06
CA SER A 72 12.55 4.36 5.45
C SER A 72 13.79 4.12 6.30
N LEU A 73 13.82 3.03 7.09
CA LEU A 73 15.01 2.60 7.82
C LEU A 73 16.11 2.13 6.84
N ILE A 74 15.77 1.27 5.87
CA ILE A 74 16.69 0.79 4.83
C ILE A 74 17.25 1.96 4.02
N ALA A 75 16.41 2.95 3.71
CA ALA A 75 16.83 4.14 2.99
C ALA A 75 17.63 5.15 3.85
N GLY A 76 17.77 4.92 5.15
CA GLY A 76 18.46 5.85 6.08
C GLY A 76 17.75 7.19 6.28
N ARG A 77 16.44 7.25 6.07
CA ARG A 77 15.65 8.51 5.96
C ARG A 77 14.52 8.61 6.99
N LEU A 78 14.59 7.89 8.10
CA LEU A 78 13.50 7.85 9.11
C LEU A 78 13.10 9.22 9.68
N ILE A 79 14.06 10.14 9.84
CA ILE A 79 13.84 11.48 10.43
C ILE A 79 13.69 12.55 9.30
N SER A 80 13.72 12.13 8.04
CA SER A 80 13.65 13.04 6.89
C SER A 80 12.21 13.47 6.58
N HIS A 81 12.03 14.64 5.97
CA HIS A 81 10.79 15.03 5.31
C HIS A 81 10.26 13.94 4.34
N LEU A 82 11.15 13.16 3.74
CA LEU A 82 10.78 12.03 2.86
C LEU A 82 10.03 10.91 3.60
N PHE A 83 10.22 10.76 4.91
CA PHE A 83 9.42 9.86 5.74
C PHE A 83 7.96 10.34 5.83
N LEU A 84 7.74 11.64 6.06
CA LEU A 84 6.40 12.22 6.11
C LEU A 84 5.65 12.06 4.78
N PHE A 85 6.34 12.21 3.66
CA PHE A 85 5.79 11.92 2.34
C PHE A 85 5.34 10.47 2.21
N SER A 86 6.20 9.52 2.57
CA SER A 86 5.87 8.10 2.48
C SER A 86 4.72 7.74 3.41
N LEU A 87 4.71 8.30 4.61
CA LEU A 87 3.70 8.03 5.63
C LEU A 87 2.33 8.58 5.21
N SER A 88 2.28 9.86 4.87
CA SER A 88 1.05 10.54 4.40
C SER A 88 0.49 9.87 3.15
N GLY A 89 1.34 9.62 2.16
CA GLY A 89 0.94 8.96 0.93
C GLY A 89 0.41 7.54 1.19
N THR A 90 1.12 6.72 1.96
CA THR A 90 0.72 5.32 2.18
C THR A 90 -0.56 5.21 3.01
N TYR A 91 -0.73 6.03 4.06
CA TYR A 91 -1.97 6.01 4.82
C TYR A 91 -3.15 6.56 4.01
N SER A 92 -2.99 7.66 3.28
CA SER A 92 -4.03 8.18 2.38
C SER A 92 -4.50 7.11 1.40
N SER A 93 -3.55 6.39 0.79
CA SER A 93 -3.81 5.26 -0.10
C SER A 93 -4.63 4.16 0.57
N LEU A 94 -4.20 3.71 1.76
CA LEU A 94 -4.88 2.67 2.52
C LEU A 94 -6.31 3.08 2.90
N PHE A 95 -6.49 4.29 3.42
CA PHE A 95 -7.80 4.80 3.79
C PHE A 95 -8.73 4.90 2.58
N MET A 96 -8.26 5.40 1.44
CA MET A 96 -9.08 5.46 0.24
C MET A 96 -9.43 4.09 -0.32
N MET A 97 -8.50 3.13 -0.32
CA MET A 97 -8.80 1.76 -0.70
C MET A 97 -9.85 1.14 0.24
N ALA A 98 -9.70 1.32 1.56
CA ALA A 98 -10.63 0.78 2.54
C ALA A 98 -12.03 1.41 2.43
N LEU A 99 -12.10 2.73 2.27
CA LEU A 99 -13.35 3.45 2.06
C LEU A 99 -14.02 3.01 0.75
N ALA A 100 -13.24 2.87 -0.31
CA ALA A 100 -13.72 2.42 -1.60
C ALA A 100 -14.27 0.98 -1.57
N MET A 101 -13.66 0.07 -0.81
CA MET A 101 -14.24 -1.27 -0.60
C MET A 101 -15.58 -1.21 0.13
N ALA A 102 -15.72 -0.33 1.11
CA ALA A 102 -16.96 -0.18 1.89
C ALA A 102 -18.08 0.46 1.07
N LEU A 103 -17.78 1.48 0.26
CA LEU A 103 -18.77 2.21 -0.53
C LEU A 103 -19.06 1.57 -1.90
N LEU A 104 -18.08 0.88 -2.48
CA LEU A 104 -18.14 0.31 -3.83
C LEU A 104 -17.75 -1.18 -3.81
N PRO A 105 -18.59 -2.06 -3.22
CA PRO A 105 -18.26 -3.48 -3.02
C PRO A 105 -18.07 -4.28 -4.32
N ARG A 106 -18.52 -3.75 -5.46
CA ARG A 106 -18.35 -4.36 -6.79
C ARG A 106 -17.08 -3.91 -7.52
N MET A 107 -16.27 -3.05 -6.91
CA MET A 107 -15.08 -2.53 -7.57
C MET A 107 -13.97 -3.58 -7.61
N GLY A 108 -13.36 -3.73 -8.79
CA GLY A 108 -12.26 -4.68 -8.98
C GLY A 108 -10.95 -4.21 -8.34
N TYR A 109 -10.00 -5.14 -8.21
CA TYR A 109 -8.65 -4.93 -7.70
C TYR A 109 -7.92 -3.74 -8.37
N VAL A 110 -8.06 -3.63 -9.69
CA VAL A 110 -7.48 -2.55 -10.48
C VAL A 110 -8.07 -1.20 -10.07
N GLY A 111 -9.40 -1.09 -9.91
CA GLY A 111 -10.06 0.15 -9.51
C GLY A 111 -9.72 0.59 -8.08
N LEU A 112 -9.62 -0.36 -7.15
CA LEU A 112 -9.17 -0.07 -5.78
C LEU A 112 -7.72 0.43 -5.78
N SER A 113 -6.85 -0.23 -6.54
CA SER A 113 -5.44 0.16 -6.65
C SER A 113 -5.26 1.53 -7.29
N THR A 114 -5.99 1.83 -8.37
CA THR A 114 -5.92 3.13 -9.05
C THR A 114 -6.39 4.27 -8.15
N LEU A 115 -7.49 4.10 -7.42
CA LEU A 115 -7.93 5.11 -6.44
C LEU A 115 -6.91 5.31 -5.33
N GLY A 116 -6.36 4.22 -4.80
CA GLY A 116 -5.30 4.30 -3.81
C GLY A 116 -4.03 4.97 -4.34
N ALA A 117 -3.65 4.73 -5.60
CA ALA A 117 -2.50 5.37 -6.23
C ALA A 117 -2.73 6.87 -6.42
N VAL A 118 -3.92 7.28 -6.88
CA VAL A 118 -4.31 8.69 -6.98
C VAL A 118 -4.28 9.36 -5.60
N ALA A 119 -4.87 8.74 -4.58
CA ALA A 119 -4.87 9.26 -3.21
C ALA A 119 -3.45 9.39 -2.62
N HIS A 120 -2.57 8.43 -2.92
CA HIS A 120 -1.16 8.47 -2.55
C HIS A 120 -0.45 9.68 -3.15
N SER A 121 -0.60 9.87 -4.46
CA SER A 121 0.02 10.97 -5.19
C SER A 121 -0.52 12.33 -4.77
N LEU A 122 -1.84 12.46 -4.54
CA LEU A 122 -2.45 13.69 -4.04
C LEU A 122 -1.95 14.06 -2.64
N ALA A 123 -1.84 13.09 -1.74
CA ALA A 123 -1.27 13.32 -0.42
C ALA A 123 0.21 13.73 -0.49
N GLY A 124 0.99 13.12 -1.39
CA GLY A 124 2.36 13.54 -1.68
C GLY A 124 2.45 14.99 -2.18
N LEU A 125 1.58 15.38 -3.12
CA LEU A 125 1.53 16.75 -3.64
C LEU A 125 1.10 17.75 -2.57
N ALA A 126 0.13 17.40 -1.72
CA ALA A 126 -0.31 18.25 -0.62
C ALA A 126 0.86 18.50 0.36
N VAL A 127 1.57 17.45 0.78
CA VAL A 127 2.73 17.57 1.67
C VAL A 127 3.86 18.38 0.99
N ALA A 128 4.12 18.16 -0.30
CA ALA A 128 5.08 18.96 -1.07
C ALA A 128 4.72 20.44 -1.15
N SER A 129 3.43 20.75 -1.29
CA SER A 129 2.96 22.13 -1.36
C SER A 129 3.16 22.87 -0.04
N VAL A 130 3.03 22.18 1.10
CA VAL A 130 3.18 22.80 2.43
C VAL A 130 4.64 22.89 2.85
N ILE A 131 5.46 21.87 2.55
CA ILE A 131 6.81 21.73 3.13
C ILE A 131 7.92 22.24 2.20
N LEU A 132 7.79 22.08 0.86
CA LEU A 132 8.91 22.32 -0.06
C LEU A 132 8.71 23.48 -1.02
N MET A 133 7.64 23.49 -1.83
CA MET A 133 7.58 24.37 -3.01
C MET A 133 6.31 25.21 -3.14
N GLY A 134 5.50 25.30 -2.09
CA GLY A 134 4.31 26.15 -2.09
C GLY A 134 3.20 25.67 -3.04
N PRO A 135 2.18 26.51 -3.31
CA PRO A 135 1.03 26.14 -4.13
C PRO A 135 1.36 25.77 -5.59
N ALA A 136 2.52 26.19 -6.11
CA ALA A 136 2.94 25.92 -7.48
C ALA A 136 3.07 24.43 -7.80
N VAL A 137 3.29 23.57 -6.80
CA VAL A 137 3.38 22.10 -6.94
C VAL A 137 2.11 21.50 -7.55
N TRP A 138 0.94 22.13 -7.36
CA TRP A 138 -0.32 21.63 -7.90
C TRP A 138 -0.35 21.61 -9.43
N SER A 139 0.47 22.41 -10.10
CA SER A 139 0.62 22.35 -11.56
C SER A 139 1.13 20.98 -12.04
N LEU A 140 1.91 20.27 -11.20
CA LEU A 140 2.40 18.93 -11.49
C LEU A 140 1.32 17.86 -11.41
N ALA A 141 0.17 18.13 -10.77
CA ALA A 141 -0.92 17.16 -10.67
C ALA A 141 -1.37 16.66 -12.04
N VAL A 142 -1.37 17.53 -13.06
CA VAL A 142 -1.73 17.19 -14.44
C VAL A 142 -0.80 16.11 -15.03
N ALA A 143 0.49 16.12 -14.66
CA ALA A 143 1.46 15.11 -15.09
C ALA A 143 1.49 13.88 -14.17
N VAL A 144 1.34 14.09 -12.86
CA VAL A 144 1.45 13.05 -11.82
C VAL A 144 0.25 12.11 -11.80
N LEU A 145 -0.97 12.63 -11.99
CA LEU A 145 -2.19 11.82 -11.89
C LEU A 145 -2.32 10.77 -13.00
N PRO A 146 -2.03 11.06 -14.28
CA PRO A 146 -2.00 10.03 -15.32
C PRO A 146 -1.00 8.91 -15.01
N ALA A 147 0.21 9.27 -14.52
CA ALA A 147 1.21 8.30 -14.11
C ALA A 147 0.73 7.45 -12.92
N ALA A 148 0.02 8.06 -11.95
CA ALA A 148 -0.56 7.37 -10.82
C ALA A 148 -1.66 6.38 -11.24
N VAL A 149 -2.49 6.72 -12.24
CA VAL A 149 -3.51 5.81 -12.79
C VAL A 149 -2.85 4.62 -13.49
N LEU A 150 -1.86 4.87 -14.35
CA LEU A 150 -1.14 3.80 -15.05
C LEU A 150 -0.45 2.86 -14.05
N SER A 151 0.26 3.43 -13.08
CA SER A 151 0.95 2.65 -12.07
C SER A 151 -0.03 1.91 -11.15
N GLY A 152 -1.15 2.57 -10.80
CA GLY A 152 -2.27 1.98 -10.07
C GLY A 152 -2.86 0.77 -10.78
N ALA A 153 -2.99 0.81 -12.10
CA ALA A 153 -3.48 -0.31 -12.89
C ALA A 153 -2.51 -1.50 -12.86
N VAL A 154 -1.22 -1.25 -13.07
CA VAL A 154 -0.16 -2.28 -13.02
C VAL A 154 -0.10 -2.93 -11.63
N THR A 155 -0.07 -2.10 -10.58
CA THR A 155 -0.03 -2.57 -9.18
C THR A 155 -1.32 -3.29 -8.78
N GLY A 156 -2.47 -2.91 -9.35
CA GLY A 156 -3.74 -3.60 -9.14
C GLY A 156 -3.79 -4.99 -9.75
N VAL A 157 -3.20 -5.18 -10.95
CA VAL A 157 -3.03 -6.51 -11.55
C VAL A 157 -2.08 -7.36 -10.71
N ALA A 158 -0.98 -6.78 -10.24
CA ALA A 158 -0.04 -7.47 -9.35
C ALA A 158 -0.72 -7.91 -8.04
N ALA A 159 -1.51 -7.02 -7.42
CA ALA A 159 -2.29 -7.34 -6.22
C ALA A 159 -3.29 -8.47 -6.47
N TRP A 160 -3.99 -8.46 -7.60
CA TRP A 160 -4.88 -9.56 -7.99
C TRP A 160 -4.15 -10.90 -8.09
N TYR A 161 -2.97 -10.92 -8.72
CA TYR A 161 -2.18 -12.15 -8.86
C TYR A 161 -1.71 -12.67 -7.49
N LEU A 162 -1.26 -11.76 -6.62
CA LEU A 162 -0.87 -12.09 -5.24
C LEU A 162 -2.04 -12.66 -4.43
N VAL A 163 -3.22 -12.05 -4.52
CA VAL A 163 -4.43 -12.55 -3.85
C VAL A 163 -4.86 -13.90 -4.44
N LYS A 164 -4.77 -14.10 -5.76
CA LYS A 164 -5.13 -15.36 -6.39
C LYS A 164 -4.21 -16.51 -5.98
N LEU A 165 -2.89 -16.28 -5.95
CA LEU A 165 -1.91 -17.25 -5.48
C LEU A 165 -2.06 -17.57 -3.99
N SER A 166 -2.43 -16.56 -3.20
CA SER A 166 -2.59 -16.67 -1.75
C SER A 166 -3.97 -17.25 -1.36
N GLY A 167 -5.00 -16.97 -2.15
CA GLY A 167 -6.42 -17.17 -1.83
C GLY A 167 -6.82 -18.63 -1.64
N GLY A 168 -6.09 -19.58 -2.25
CA GLY A 168 -6.30 -21.01 -2.02
C GLY A 168 -5.75 -21.53 -0.67
N ARG A 169 -4.90 -20.77 0.03
CA ARG A 169 -4.21 -21.21 1.27
C ARG A 169 -4.28 -20.21 2.43
N VAL A 170 -4.77 -18.99 2.20
CA VAL A 170 -4.70 -17.86 3.16
C VAL A 170 -6.05 -17.44 3.72
N LYS A 171 -7.16 -17.62 2.98
CA LYS A 171 -8.51 -17.25 3.43
C LYS A 171 -9.03 -18.11 4.60
N ALA A 172 -8.37 -19.23 4.89
CA ALA A 172 -8.77 -20.22 5.90
C ALA A 172 -8.33 -19.89 7.34
N LEU A 173 -7.71 -18.74 7.60
CA LEU A 173 -7.36 -18.35 8.96
C LEU A 173 -8.35 -17.30 9.45
N PRO A 174 -9.29 -17.67 10.35
CA PRO A 174 -10.14 -16.70 10.99
C PRO A 174 -9.23 -15.82 11.84
N VAL A 175 -9.16 -14.54 11.50
CA VAL A 175 -8.80 -13.55 12.52
C VAL A 175 -10.05 -13.50 13.40
N GLU A 176 -10.03 -14.30 14.48
CA GLU A 176 -11.09 -14.35 15.48
C GLU A 176 -11.56 -12.92 15.81
N GLY A 177 -12.82 -12.61 15.47
CA GLY A 177 -13.45 -11.33 15.76
C GLY A 177 -14.40 -10.74 14.70
N GLU A 178 -14.56 -11.34 13.52
CA GLU A 178 -15.58 -10.89 12.54
C GLU A 178 -16.71 -11.92 12.36
N ASP A 179 -17.05 -12.61 13.46
CA ASP A 179 -18.39 -13.14 13.68
C ASP A 179 -19.14 -12.14 14.57
N ILE A 180 -19.53 -11.00 13.99
CA ILE A 180 -20.70 -10.21 14.43
C ILE A 180 -21.09 -9.22 13.34
N ARG A 181 -22.28 -9.50 12.77
CA ARG A 181 -23.13 -8.73 11.83
C ARG A 181 -23.02 -9.27 10.40
N GLY A 182 -23.96 -10.11 9.92
CA GLY A 182 -25.42 -9.99 10.09
C GLY A 182 -25.96 -9.06 9.04
#